data_AF-A0A932DSD0-F1
#
_entry.id   AF-A0A932DSD0-F1
#
_cell.length_a   1.000
_cell.length_b   1.000
_cell.length_c   1.000
_cell.angle_alpha   90.00
_cell.angle_beta   90.00
_cell.angle_gamma   90.00
#
_symmetry.space_group_name_H-M   'P 1'
#
loop_
_entity.id
_entity.type
_entity.pdbx_description
1 polymer ?
#
loop_
_entity_poly.entity_id
_entity_poly.type
_entity_poly.pdbx_seq_one_letter_code
_entity_poly.pdbx_strand_id
1 'polypeptide(L)'
;MYLFLVLLGWVATYFLFYFLFPAFFNGVSPAPGRKSLYSVVLTVALSFLIFVGSSGIRDLELSNRILHIFGGGFLSFLVCFLVVKDTGLNVSKFQFFVFSFLITLSLGTVNEMLEYALQNYFDFSFAKTANDTWLDIISNTAGGLIGGVFLTSFINRKRS
;
A
#
# COMPACT_ATOMS: atom_id res chain seq x y z
N MET A 1 -20.08 2.62 -2.90
CA MET A 1 -19.68 3.05 -1.54
C MET A 1 -18.29 2.54 -1.18
N TYR A 2 -18.03 1.23 -1.30
CA TYR A 2 -16.73 0.62 -0.96
C TYR A 2 -15.52 1.24 -1.69
N LEU A 3 -15.57 1.41 -3.01
CA LEU A 3 -14.47 2.02 -3.78
C LEU A 3 -14.10 3.43 -3.29
N PHE A 4 -15.08 4.27 -2.96
CA PHE A 4 -14.80 5.62 -2.46
C PHE A 4 -14.05 5.59 -1.13
N LEU A 5 -14.42 4.67 -0.22
CA LEU A 5 -13.72 4.48 1.05
C LEU A 5 -12.29 3.99 0.84
N VAL A 6 -12.06 3.08 -0.11
CA VAL A 6 -10.73 2.61 -0.48
C VAL A 6 -9.87 3.77 -1.01
N LEU A 7 -10.42 4.60 -1.91
CA LEU A 7 -9.69 5.76 -2.45
C LEU A 7 -9.35 6.78 -1.36
N LEU A 8 -10.29 7.08 -0.44
CA LEU A 8 -10.01 7.93 0.72
C LEU A 8 -8.95 7.30 1.65
N GLY A 9 -9.01 6.00 1.86
CA GLY A 9 -8.02 5.24 2.61
C GLY A 9 -6.62 5.43 2.04
N TRP A 10 -6.46 5.34 0.72
CA TRP A 10 -5.17 5.58 0.07
C TRP A 10 -4.66 7.01 0.22
N VAL A 11 -5.53 8.01 0.16
CA VAL A 11 -5.16 9.41 0.44
C VAL A 11 -4.66 9.54 1.88
N ALA A 12 -5.40 8.99 2.85
CA ALA A 12 -5.03 9.02 4.25
C ALA A 12 -3.70 8.28 4.52
N THR A 13 -3.53 7.09 3.94
CA THR A 13 -2.29 6.29 4.02
C THR A 13 -1.10 7.04 3.46
N TYR A 14 -1.24 7.71 2.31
CA TYR A 14 -0.17 8.54 1.76
C TYR A 14 0.26 9.62 2.76
N PHE A 15 -0.68 10.38 3.33
CA PHE A 15 -0.34 11.44 4.27
C PHE A 15 0.21 10.89 5.59
N LEU A 16 -0.34 9.80 6.11
CA LEU A 16 0.20 9.11 7.28
C LEU A 16 1.68 8.76 7.05
N PHE A 17 2.01 8.16 5.92
CA PHE A 17 3.38 7.78 5.59
C PHE A 17 4.27 8.98 5.30
N TYR A 18 3.71 10.03 4.69
CA TYR A 18 4.40 11.29 4.44
C TYR A 18 5.01 11.89 5.71
N PHE A 19 4.32 11.75 6.86
CA PHE A 19 4.84 12.17 8.16
C PHE A 19 5.60 11.07 8.89
N LEU A 20 5.18 9.81 8.79
CA LEU A 20 5.81 8.68 9.48
C LEU A 20 7.25 8.44 9.02
N PHE A 21 7.51 8.45 7.71
CA PHE A 21 8.84 8.16 7.16
C PHE A 21 9.89 9.18 7.64
N PRO A 22 9.69 10.50 7.46
CA PRO A 22 10.66 11.47 7.96
C PRO A 22 10.77 11.47 9.48
N ALA A 23 9.67 11.30 10.22
CA ALA A 23 9.70 11.22 11.68
C ALA A 23 10.58 10.06 12.17
N PHE A 24 10.49 8.90 11.52
CA PHE A 24 11.28 7.72 11.90
C PHE A 24 12.78 7.85 11.57
N PHE A 25 13.13 8.44 10.41
CA PHE A 25 14.52 8.44 9.94
C PHE A 25 15.32 9.73 10.22
N ASN A 26 14.69 10.90 10.12
CA ASN A 26 15.37 12.20 10.18
C ASN A 26 14.77 13.18 11.20
N GLY A 27 13.63 12.87 11.82
CA GLY A 27 12.96 13.70 12.83
C GLY A 27 12.30 14.98 12.33
N VAL A 28 12.48 15.36 11.06
CA VAL A 28 11.89 16.57 10.47
C VAL A 28 11.04 16.21 9.26
N SER A 29 9.75 16.55 9.31
CA SER A 29 8.82 16.37 8.19
C SER A 29 8.72 17.66 7.38
N PRO A 30 9.05 17.66 6.08
CA PRO A 30 8.78 18.82 5.22
C PRO A 30 7.26 19.02 5.07
N ALA A 31 6.84 20.22 4.66
CA ALA A 31 5.43 20.47 4.34
C ALA A 31 5.06 19.82 2.99
N PRO A 32 3.86 19.21 2.85
CA PRO A 32 3.39 18.67 1.57
C PRO A 32 3.39 19.74 0.47
N GLY A 33 3.99 19.39 -0.67
CA GLY A 33 4.11 20.29 -1.83
C GLY A 33 3.30 19.81 -3.03
N ARG A 34 3.50 20.46 -4.19
CA ARG A 34 2.87 20.05 -5.46
C ARG A 34 3.19 18.62 -5.86
N LYS A 35 4.40 18.12 -5.53
CA LYS A 35 4.80 16.73 -5.78
C LYS A 35 3.89 15.74 -5.05
N SER A 36 3.53 16.06 -3.81
CA SER A 36 2.61 15.24 -3.01
C SER A 36 1.22 15.15 -3.65
N LEU A 37 0.71 16.24 -4.22
CA LEU A 37 -0.55 16.21 -4.95
C LEU A 37 -0.48 15.25 -6.16
N TYR A 38 0.59 15.31 -6.96
CA TYR A 38 0.76 14.39 -8.08
C TYR A 38 0.85 12.93 -7.62
N SER A 39 1.56 12.66 -6.53
CA SER A 39 1.68 11.32 -5.96
C SER A 39 0.35 10.79 -5.42
N VAL A 40 -0.46 11.64 -4.79
CA VAL A 40 -1.82 11.29 -4.35
C VAL A 40 -2.70 10.98 -5.55
N VAL A 41 -2.71 11.86 -6.57
CA VAL A 41 -3.49 11.64 -7.81
C VAL A 41 -3.06 10.35 -8.50
N LEU A 42 -1.76 10.08 -8.60
CA LEU A 42 -1.23 8.85 -9.18
C LEU A 42 -1.68 7.62 -8.37
N THR A 43 -1.62 7.68 -7.04
CA THR A 43 -2.04 6.58 -6.16
C THR A 43 -3.53 6.29 -6.34
N VAL A 44 -4.37 7.33 -6.35
CA VAL A 44 -5.82 7.21 -6.56
C VAL A 44 -6.13 6.66 -7.95
N ALA A 45 -5.46 7.17 -8.99
CA ALA A 45 -5.67 6.70 -10.36
C ALA A 45 -5.26 5.22 -10.52
N LEU A 46 -4.11 4.81 -9.98
CA LEU A 46 -3.68 3.41 -10.01
C LEU A 46 -4.59 2.51 -9.19
N SER A 47 -5.02 2.94 -8.00
CA SER A 47 -6.00 2.22 -7.18
C SER A 47 -7.30 1.98 -7.94
N PHE A 48 -7.82 3.02 -8.61
CA PHE A 48 -9.00 2.91 -9.45
C PHE A 48 -8.80 1.92 -10.61
N LEU A 49 -7.67 1.99 -11.31
CA LEU A 49 -7.36 1.06 -12.40
C LEU A 49 -7.24 -0.39 -11.92
N ILE A 50 -6.62 -0.62 -10.76
CA ILE A 50 -6.52 -1.95 -10.14
C ILE A 50 -7.91 -2.49 -9.82
N PHE A 51 -8.77 -1.66 -9.21
CA PHE A 51 -10.14 -2.06 -8.86
C PHE A 51 -10.99 -2.36 -10.10
N VAL A 52 -10.93 -1.51 -11.12
CA VAL A 52 -11.66 -1.74 -12.38
C VAL A 52 -11.14 -3.01 -13.06
N GLY A 53 -9.82 -3.17 -13.13
CA GLY A 53 -9.18 -4.35 -13.72
C GLY A 53 -9.57 -5.64 -13.01
N SER A 54 -9.58 -5.66 -11.68
CA SER A 54 -9.99 -6.84 -10.90
C SER A 54 -11.49 -7.12 -11.05
N SER A 55 -12.33 -6.09 -11.08
CA SER A 55 -13.79 -6.25 -11.23
C SER A 55 -14.21 -6.88 -12.57
N GLY A 56 -13.33 -6.84 -13.58
CA GLY A 56 -13.52 -7.54 -14.85
C GLY A 56 -13.27 -9.05 -14.80
N ILE A 57 -12.70 -9.57 -13.71
CA ILE A 57 -12.36 -10.98 -13.54
C ILE A 57 -13.58 -11.72 -12.96
N ARG A 58 -14.06 -12.75 -13.67
CA ARG A 58 -15.24 -13.54 -13.26
C ARG A 58 -14.98 -14.45 -12.06
N ASP A 59 -13.76 -14.96 -11.95
CA ASP A 59 -13.33 -15.75 -10.81
C ASP A 59 -13.10 -14.83 -9.61
N LEU A 60 -13.98 -14.94 -8.61
CA LEU A 60 -13.96 -14.09 -7.42
C LEU A 60 -12.71 -14.28 -6.59
N GLU A 61 -12.19 -15.50 -6.50
CA GLU A 61 -10.96 -15.79 -5.75
C GLU A 61 -9.79 -15.13 -6.45
N LEU A 62 -9.64 -15.34 -7.76
CA LEU A 62 -8.58 -14.70 -8.54
C LEU A 62 -8.68 -13.17 -8.52
N SER A 63 -9.89 -12.63 -8.66
CA SER A 63 -10.16 -11.18 -8.54
C SER A 63 -9.63 -10.65 -7.20
N ASN A 64 -9.94 -11.36 -6.11
CA ASN A 64 -9.46 -10.99 -4.79
C ASN A 64 -7.93 -11.10 -4.69
N ARG A 65 -7.32 -12.20 -5.15
CA ARG A 65 -5.85 -12.34 -5.17
C ARG A 65 -5.18 -11.18 -5.92
N ILE A 66 -5.74 -10.75 -7.05
CA ILE A 66 -5.22 -9.61 -7.84
C ILE A 66 -5.34 -8.29 -7.06
N LEU A 67 -6.46 -8.06 -6.37
CA LEU A 67 -6.63 -6.89 -5.49
C LEU A 67 -5.58 -6.87 -4.38
N HIS A 68 -5.34 -7.99 -3.70
CA HIS A 68 -4.37 -8.04 -2.60
C HIS A 68 -2.92 -7.95 -3.10
N ILE A 69 -2.58 -8.56 -4.26
CA ILE A 69 -1.25 -8.41 -4.86
C ILE A 69 -1.00 -6.96 -5.28
N PHE A 70 -1.86 -6.39 -6.11
CA PHE A 70 -1.57 -5.09 -6.71
C PHE A 70 -2.04 -3.91 -5.87
N GLY A 71 -3.23 -4.00 -5.30
CA GLY A 71 -3.78 -2.97 -4.41
C GLY A 71 -3.15 -3.02 -3.03
N GLY A 72 -3.24 -4.17 -2.36
CA GLY A 72 -2.71 -4.31 -1.00
C GLY A 72 -1.18 -4.27 -0.93
N GLY A 73 -0.50 -5.06 -1.77
CA GLY A 73 0.95 -5.21 -1.75
C GLY A 73 1.70 -4.13 -2.55
N PHE A 74 1.61 -4.20 -3.87
CA PHE A 74 2.42 -3.35 -4.77
C PHE A 74 2.14 -1.86 -4.58
N LEU A 75 0.86 -1.45 -4.51
CA LEU A 75 0.49 -0.05 -4.36
C LEU A 75 0.88 0.51 -2.99
N SER A 76 0.77 -0.26 -1.89
CA SER A 76 1.33 0.15 -0.59
C SER A 76 2.83 0.45 -0.67
N PHE A 77 3.58 -0.44 -1.32
CA PHE A 77 5.01 -0.25 -1.52
C PHE A 77 5.31 0.97 -2.41
N LEU A 78 4.49 1.20 -3.45
CA LEU A 78 4.57 2.38 -4.29
C LEU A 78 4.33 3.68 -3.51
N VAL A 79 3.35 3.71 -2.61
CA VAL A 79 3.09 4.87 -1.74
C VAL A 79 4.33 5.18 -0.89
N CYS A 80 4.94 4.16 -0.28
CA CYS A 80 6.20 4.32 0.45
C CYS A 80 7.31 4.92 -0.42
N PHE A 81 7.46 4.41 -1.65
CA PHE A 81 8.42 4.95 -2.62
C PHE A 81 8.15 6.44 -2.93
N LEU A 82 6.91 6.79 -3.27
CA LEU A 82 6.51 8.16 -3.60
C LEU A 82 6.76 9.11 -2.42
N VAL A 83 6.40 8.70 -1.21
CA VAL A 83 6.67 9.46 0.02
C VAL A 83 8.16 9.77 0.18
N VAL A 84 9.04 8.77 0.03
CA VAL A 84 10.50 8.97 0.14
C VAL A 84 11.01 9.93 -0.95
N LYS A 85 10.49 9.83 -2.18
CA LYS A 85 10.84 10.73 -3.28
C LYS A 85 10.37 12.17 -3.04
N ASP A 86 9.16 12.34 -2.50
CA ASP A 86 8.54 13.65 -2.30
C ASP A 86 9.11 14.40 -1.10
N THR A 87 9.39 13.67 -0.02
CA THR A 87 10.05 14.22 1.18
C THR A 87 11.55 14.46 0.98
N GLY A 88 12.15 13.84 -0.05
CA GLY A 88 13.59 13.91 -0.28
C GLY A 88 14.41 13.22 0.80
N LEU A 89 13.80 12.24 1.48
CA LEU A 89 14.39 11.53 2.61
C LEU A 89 15.67 10.80 2.19
N ASN A 90 16.74 10.95 2.98
CA ASN A 90 18.03 10.33 2.69
C ASN A 90 18.17 8.96 3.38
N VAL A 91 17.56 7.93 2.79
CA VAL A 91 17.62 6.54 3.27
C VAL A 91 18.45 5.65 2.37
N SER A 92 19.09 4.63 2.94
CA SER A 92 19.72 3.58 2.13
C SER A 92 18.67 2.68 1.49
N LYS A 93 19.03 2.02 0.37
CA LYS A 93 18.16 1.05 -0.32
C LYS A 93 17.67 -0.06 0.63
N PHE A 94 18.56 -0.57 1.49
CA PHE A 94 18.22 -1.61 2.45
C PHE A 94 17.23 -1.11 3.51
N GLN A 95 17.48 0.05 4.11
CA GLN A 95 16.55 0.65 5.08
C GLN A 95 15.18 0.92 4.47
N PHE A 96 15.15 1.49 3.27
CA PHE A 96 13.91 1.73 2.53
C PHE A 96 13.16 0.42 2.28
N PHE A 97 13.83 -0.60 1.75
CA PHE A 97 13.22 -1.89 1.45
C PHE A 97 12.61 -2.52 2.69
N VAL A 98 13.42 -2.70 3.75
CA VAL A 98 12.96 -3.34 4.98
C VAL A 98 11.78 -2.59 5.60
N PHE A 99 11.89 -1.27 5.74
CA PHE A 99 10.83 -0.49 6.37
C PHE A 99 9.54 -0.47 5.54
N SER A 100 9.65 -0.25 4.22
CA SER A 100 8.48 -0.25 3.32
C SER A 100 7.83 -1.62 3.22
N PHE A 101 8.63 -2.70 3.26
CA PHE A 101 8.12 -4.07 3.26
C PHE A 101 7.36 -4.39 4.54
N LEU A 102 7.91 -4.01 5.72
CA LEU A 102 7.23 -4.18 7.00
C LEU A 102 5.93 -3.37 7.06
N ILE A 103 5.92 -2.13 6.55
CA ILE A 103 4.71 -1.32 6.42
C ILE A 103 3.67 -2.01 5.54
N THR A 104 4.07 -2.51 4.37
CA THR A 104 3.18 -3.19 3.42
C THR A 104 2.56 -4.43 4.07
N LEU A 105 3.37 -5.24 4.77
CA LEU A 105 2.88 -6.41 5.49
C LEU A 105 1.94 -6.02 6.63
N SER A 106 2.26 -4.96 7.39
CA SER A 106 1.41 -4.48 8.49
C SER A 106 0.05 -3.98 7.98
N LEU A 107 0.04 -3.23 6.87
CA LEU A 107 -1.21 -2.80 6.23
C LEU A 107 -2.04 -3.99 5.77
N GLY A 108 -1.40 -4.99 5.13
CA GLY A 108 -2.08 -6.23 4.73
C GLY A 108 -2.71 -6.94 5.92
N THR A 109 -1.96 -7.15 7.01
CA THR A 109 -2.50 -7.76 8.24
C THR A 109 -3.63 -6.95 8.85
N VAL A 110 -3.50 -5.61 8.93
CA VAL A 110 -4.56 -4.75 9.45
C VAL A 110 -5.81 -4.82 8.58
N ASN A 111 -5.67 -4.88 7.26
CA ASN A 111 -6.78 -5.07 6.34
C ASN A 111 -7.53 -6.36 6.65
N GLU A 112 -6.82 -7.49 6.75
CA GLU A 112 -7.43 -8.78 7.10
C GLU A 112 -8.14 -8.77 8.46
N MET A 113 -7.53 -8.10 9.46
CA MET A 113 -8.16 -7.95 10.79
C MET A 113 -9.45 -7.11 10.71
N LEU A 114 -9.46 -6.07 9.88
CA LEU A 114 -10.64 -5.24 9.65
C LEU A 114 -11.73 -6.00 8.89
N GLU A 115 -11.38 -6.74 7.85
CA GLU A 115 -12.32 -7.59 7.13
C GLU A 115 -12.95 -8.64 8.05
N TYR A 116 -12.14 -9.31 8.87
CA TYR A 116 -12.62 -10.24 9.88
C TYR A 116 -13.58 -9.55 10.86
N ALA A 117 -13.22 -8.37 11.40
CA ALA A 117 -14.08 -7.64 12.31
C ALA A 117 -15.40 -7.23 11.63
N LEU A 118 -15.33 -6.67 10.43
CA LEU A 118 -16.52 -6.24 9.68
C LEU A 118 -17.44 -7.41 9.34
N GLN A 119 -16.89 -8.57 9.02
CA GLN A 119 -17.66 -9.78 8.76
C GLN A 119 -18.37 -10.31 10.01
N ASN A 120 -17.73 -10.26 11.17
CA ASN A 120 -18.32 -10.79 12.41
C ASN A 120 -19.29 -9.81 13.11
N TYR A 121 -19.12 -8.51 12.93
CA TYR A 121 -19.92 -7.50 13.64
C TYR A 121 -20.93 -6.76 12.76
N PHE A 122 -20.77 -6.76 11.43
CA PHE A 122 -21.62 -5.98 10.51
C PHE A 122 -22.17 -6.82 9.34
N ASP A 123 -22.07 -8.16 9.40
CA ASP A 123 -22.57 -9.11 8.40
C ASP A 123 -22.07 -8.85 6.96
N PHE A 124 -20.87 -8.27 6.82
CA PHE A 124 -20.22 -8.14 5.51
C PHE A 124 -19.61 -9.48 5.08
N SER A 125 -19.59 -9.76 3.78
CA SER A 125 -19.00 -11.00 3.25
C SER A 125 -17.70 -10.68 2.50
N PHE A 126 -16.57 -11.02 3.12
CA PHE A 126 -15.22 -10.84 2.55
C PHE A 126 -14.53 -12.20 2.31
N ALA A 127 -14.52 -13.06 3.33
CA ALA A 127 -13.91 -14.39 3.26
C ALA A 127 -14.96 -15.49 3.46
N LYS A 128 -14.85 -16.57 2.68
CA LYS A 128 -15.67 -17.78 2.88
C LYS A 128 -15.07 -18.66 3.97
N THR A 129 -13.75 -18.67 4.08
CA THR A 129 -13.01 -19.52 5.02
C THR A 129 -11.78 -18.82 5.59
N ALA A 130 -11.24 -19.31 6.72
CA ALA A 130 -9.99 -18.81 7.30
C ALA A 130 -8.76 -19.02 6.37
N ASN A 131 -8.86 -19.92 5.40
CA ASN A 131 -7.80 -20.12 4.41
C ASN A 131 -7.66 -18.90 3.47
N ASP A 132 -8.76 -18.15 3.25
CA ASP A 132 -8.75 -16.97 2.38
C ASP A 132 -7.82 -15.91 2.95
N THR A 133 -7.93 -15.60 4.24
CA THR A 133 -7.06 -14.66 4.97
C THR A 133 -5.56 -14.97 4.79
N TRP A 134 -5.17 -16.23 4.87
CA TRP A 134 -3.76 -16.61 4.66
C TRP A 134 -3.32 -16.36 3.22
N LEU A 135 -4.18 -16.67 2.25
CA LEU A 135 -3.93 -16.40 0.85
C LEU A 135 -3.88 -14.89 0.56
N ASP A 136 -4.68 -14.09 1.25
CA ASP A 136 -4.66 -12.62 1.20
C ASP A 136 -3.35 -12.06 1.73
N ILE A 137 -2.84 -12.55 2.85
CA ILE A 137 -1.54 -12.14 3.41
C ILE A 137 -0.41 -12.54 2.45
N ILE A 138 -0.45 -13.74 1.88
CA ILE A 138 0.55 -14.19 0.90
C ILE A 138 0.49 -13.31 -0.36
N SER A 139 -0.71 -12.95 -0.81
CA SER A 139 -0.93 -12.06 -1.96
C SER A 139 -0.35 -10.68 -1.73
N ASN A 140 -0.64 -10.06 -0.58
CA ASN A 140 -0.03 -8.80 -0.14
C ASN A 140 1.50 -8.89 -0.11
N THR A 141 2.03 -9.98 0.43
CA THR A 141 3.47 -10.23 0.52
C THR A 141 4.10 -10.31 -0.87
N ALA A 142 3.50 -11.06 -1.79
CA ALA A 142 3.98 -11.18 -3.17
C ALA A 142 3.99 -9.81 -3.87
N GLY A 143 2.92 -9.03 -3.72
CA GLY A 143 2.85 -7.66 -4.24
C GLY A 143 3.93 -6.74 -3.67
N GLY A 144 4.15 -6.80 -2.35
CA GLY A 144 5.20 -6.05 -1.66
C GLY A 144 6.61 -6.43 -2.12
N LEU A 145 6.87 -7.72 -2.37
CA LEU A 145 8.14 -8.19 -2.94
C LEU A 145 8.36 -7.69 -4.36
N ILE A 146 7.33 -7.77 -5.21
CA ILE A 146 7.36 -7.21 -6.58
C ILE A 146 7.71 -5.72 -6.50
N GLY A 147 6.93 -4.94 -5.75
CA GLY A 147 7.17 -3.51 -5.54
C GLY A 147 8.58 -3.23 -5.00
N GLY A 148 9.05 -4.03 -4.05
CA GLY A 148 10.38 -3.94 -3.47
C GLY A 148 11.50 -4.15 -4.47
N VAL A 149 11.43 -5.20 -5.29
CA VAL A 149 12.45 -5.47 -6.32
C VAL A 149 12.51 -4.35 -7.36
N PHE A 150 11.35 -3.88 -7.83
CA PHE A 150 11.31 -2.83 -8.84
C PHE A 150 11.68 -1.46 -8.29
N LEU A 151 11.02 -0.99 -7.22
CA LEU A 151 11.07 0.41 -6.78
C LEU A 151 12.29 0.74 -5.93
N THR A 152 12.81 -0.21 -5.14
CA THR A 152 14.00 0.00 -4.30
C THR A 152 15.23 0.38 -5.13
N SER A 153 15.31 -0.13 -6.36
CA SER A 153 16.43 0.14 -7.27
C SER A 153 16.59 1.64 -7.58
N PHE A 154 15.48 2.40 -7.54
CA PHE A 154 15.41 3.84 -7.82
C PHE A 154 15.61 4.74 -6.60
N ILE A 155 15.83 4.15 -5.41
CA ILE A 155 16.22 4.90 -4.21
C ILE A 155 17.71 5.19 -4.26
N ASN A 156 18.04 6.49 -4.33
CA ASN A 156 19.42 6.97 -4.37
C ASN A 156 19.71 7.76 -3.10
N ARG A 157 20.74 7.34 -2.37
CA ARG A 157 21.29 8.12 -1.26
C ARG A 157 21.96 9.36 -1.84
N LYS A 158 21.58 10.55 -1.36
CA LYS A 158 22.35 11.76 -1.66
C LYS A 158 23.68 11.62 -0.93
N ARG A 159 24.80 11.61 -1.67
CA ARG A 159 26.13 11.78 -1.09
C ARG A 159 26.18 13.22 -0.59
N SER A 160 26.12 13.39 0.72
CA SER A 160 26.41 14.64 1.42
C SER A 160 27.90 14.90 1.39
#